data_AF-A0A934BN18-F1
#
_entry.id   AF-A0A934BN18-F1
#
_cell.length_a   1.000
_cell.length_b   1.000
_cell.length_c   1.000
_cell.angle_alpha   90.00
_cell.angle_beta   90.00
_cell.angle_gamma   90.00
#
_symmetry.space_group_name_H-M   'P 1'
#
loop_
_entity.id
_entity.type
_entity.pdbx_description
1 polymer ?
#
loop_
_entity_poly.entity_id
_entity_poly.type
_entity_poly.pdbx_seq_one_letter_code
_entity_poly.pdbx_strand_id
1 'polypeptide(L)' 'MAQHGATWNTAGRLDRIKGSHHIYGKPGERAIITVPVHGNQSLKPGLLNAVLKAAKLTEA' A
#
# COMPACT_ATOMS: atom_id res chain seq x y z
N MET A 1 -0.68 10.43 -32.37
CA MET A 1 -1.06 11.73 -31.76
C MET A 1 -1.49 11.45 -30.34
N ALA A 2 -0.86 12.16 -29.40
CA ALA A 2 -0.80 11.87 -27.98
C ALA A 2 -2.16 11.95 -27.27
N GLN A 3 -2.40 11.02 -26.34
CA GLN A 3 -3.18 11.28 -25.12
C GLN A 3 -2.51 10.52 -23.97
N HIS A 4 -1.50 11.17 -23.38
CA HIS A 4 -1.00 10.84 -22.05
C HIS A 4 -2.11 11.17 -21.04
N GLY A 5 -2.81 10.16 -20.56
CA GLY A 5 -3.77 10.26 -19.46
C GLY A 5 -3.22 9.61 -18.19
N ALA A 6 -2.08 10.10 -17.70
CA ALA A 6 -1.56 9.68 -16.40
C ALA A 6 -2.21 10.53 -15.30
N THR A 7 -3.36 10.11 -14.81
CA THR A 7 -3.90 10.57 -13.52
C THR A 7 -4.07 9.35 -12.62
N TRP A 8 -3.01 8.97 -11.92
CA TRP A 8 -3.09 7.99 -10.84
C TRP A 8 -3.68 8.68 -9.60
N ASN A 9 -4.97 8.54 -9.38
CA ASN A 9 -5.68 9.05 -8.22
C ASN A 9 -6.16 7.90 -7.30
N THR A 10 -5.27 7.00 -6.89
CA THR A 10 -5.70 5.91 -5.99
C THR A 10 -4.68 5.68 -4.88
N ALA A 11 -4.82 6.48 -3.83
CA ALA A 11 -4.43 6.08 -2.49
C ALA A 11 -5.03 4.68 -2.21
N GLY A 12 -4.22 3.75 -1.69
CA GLY A 12 -4.69 2.41 -1.35
C GLY A 12 -5.92 2.48 -0.43
N ARG A 13 -6.95 1.70 -0.74
CA ARG A 13 -8.16 1.65 0.09
C ARG A 13 -7.93 0.63 1.20
N LEU A 14 -8.21 1.02 2.44
CA LEU A 14 -8.25 0.10 3.56
C LEU A 14 -9.48 -0.81 3.40
N ASP A 15 -9.24 -2.10 3.19
CA ASP A 15 -10.31 -3.08 3.00
C ASP A 15 -10.80 -3.63 4.35
N ARG A 16 -9.87 -3.94 5.26
CA ARG A 16 -10.21 -4.51 6.58
C ARG A 16 -9.08 -4.34 7.59
N ILE A 17 -9.44 -4.19 8.87
CA ILE A 17 -8.52 -4.29 10.00
C ILE A 17 -8.81 -5.59 10.77
N LYS A 18 -7.76 -6.36 11.08
CA LYS A 18 -7.82 -7.50 12.01
C LYS A 18 -6.76 -7.33 13.09
N GLY A 19 -7.15 -6.82 14.25
CA GLY A 19 -6.20 -6.45 15.31
C GLY A 19 -5.26 -5.34 14.82
N SER A 20 -3.95 -5.55 14.94
CA SER A 20 -2.93 -4.64 14.41
C SER A 20 -2.72 -4.75 12.89
N HIS A 21 -3.24 -5.77 12.22
CA HIS A 21 -3.02 -5.95 10.79
C HIS A 21 -4.04 -5.17 9.95
N HIS A 22 -3.54 -4.22 9.17
CA HIS A 22 -4.32 -3.46 8.20
C HIS A 22 -4.16 -4.10 6.83
N ILE A 23 -5.27 -4.40 6.18
CA ILE A 23 -5.30 -5.06 4.88
C ILE A 23 -5.75 -4.03 3.85
N TYR A 24 -4.90 -3.77 2.87
CA TYR A 24 -5.15 -2.85 1.77
C TYR A 24 -5.34 -3.61 0.47
N GLY A 25 -6.36 -3.21 -0.28
CA GLY A 25 -6.59 -3.63 -1.65
C GLY A 25 -6.34 -2.48 -2.61
N LYS A 26 -5.84 -2.81 -3.79
CA LYS A 26 -5.73 -1.86 -4.89
C LYS A 26 -6.81 -2.15 -5.93
N PRO A 27 -7.75 -1.23 -6.18
CA PRO A 27 -8.77 -1.41 -7.21
C PRO A 27 -8.13 -1.73 -8.57
N GLY A 28 -8.63 -2.78 -9.23
CA GLY A 28 -8.11 -3.24 -10.52
C GLY A 28 -6.88 -4.14 -10.46
N GLU A 29 -6.31 -4.38 -9.28
CA GLU A 29 -5.20 -5.31 -9.08
C GLU A 29 -5.58 -6.33 -8.00
N ARG A 30 -5.36 -7.63 -8.25
CA ARG A 30 -5.65 -8.70 -7.28
C ARG A 30 -4.60 -8.77 -6.15
N ALA A 31 -3.96 -7.65 -5.84
CA ALA A 31 -2.93 -7.52 -4.82
C ALA A 31 -3.56 -7.15 -3.48
N ILE A 32 -3.30 -7.99 -2.47
CA ILE A 32 -3.70 -7.77 -1.09
C ILE A 32 -2.43 -7.52 -0.28
N ILE A 33 -2.33 -6.36 0.36
CA ILE A 33 -1.16 -5.98 1.14
C ILE A 33 -1.56 -5.92 2.60
N THR A 34 -0.87 -6.69 3.45
CA THR A 34 -1.06 -6.63 4.90
C THR A 34 0.05 -5.80 5.53
N VAL A 35 -0.33 -4.70 6.16
CA VAL A 35 0.56 -3.80 6.90
C VAL A 35 0.33 -4.02 8.40
N PRO A 36 1.32 -4.53 9.15
CA PRO A 36 1.22 -4.60 10.60
C PRO A 36 1.37 -3.20 11.20
N VAL A 37 0.44 -2.80 12.05
CA VAL A 37 0.43 -1.51 12.73
C VAL A 37 0.75 -1.76 14.20
N HIS A 38 2.02 -1.65 14.54
CA HIS A 38 2.51 -1.88 15.90
C HIS A 38 2.51 -0.56 16.68
N GLY A 39 1.56 -0.40 17.61
CA GLY A 39 1.61 0.64 18.65
C GLY A 39 1.73 2.09 18.19
N ASN A 40 1.29 2.42 16.97
CA ASN A 40 1.47 3.75 16.34
C ASN A 40 2.95 4.18 16.21
N GLN A 41 3.87 3.22 16.10
CA GLN A 41 5.29 3.45 15.88
C GLN A 41 5.64 3.30 14.40
N SER A 42 6.69 4.00 13.97
CA SER A 42 7.23 3.89 12.61
C SER A 42 7.65 2.45 12.28
N LEU A 43 7.37 2.02 11.05
CA LEU A 43 7.87 0.75 10.54
C LEU A 43 9.39 0.79 10.40
N LYS A 44 10.05 -0.32 10.76
CA LYS A 44 11.48 -0.47 10.47
C LYS A 44 11.73 -0.47 8.95
N PRO A 45 12.85 0.06 8.47
CA PRO A 45 13.13 0.21 7.03
C PRO A 45 12.98 -1.09 6.23
N GLY A 46 13.40 -2.24 6.76
CA GLY A 46 13.26 -3.52 6.06
C GLY A 46 11.80 -3.92 5.81
N LEU A 47 10.94 -3.70 6.78
CA LEU A 47 9.50 -3.99 6.67
C LEU A 47 8.81 -2.98 5.76
N LEU A 48 9.16 -1.70 5.88
CA LEU A 48 8.68 -0.64 5.00
C LEU A 48 9.00 -0.96 3.53
N ASN A 49 10.26 -1.29 3.23
CA ASN A 49 10.68 -1.69 1.89
C ASN A 49 9.95 -2.93 1.36
N ALA A 50 9.71 -3.93 2.20
CA ALA A 50 8.96 -5.11 1.81
C ALA A 50 7.51 -4.78 1.43
N VAL A 51 6.85 -3.92 2.22
CA VAL A 51 5.48 -3.43 1.94
C VAL A 51 5.46 -2.60 0.66
N LEU A 52 6.39 -1.65 0.50
CA LEU A 52 6.49 -0.81 -0.68
C LEU A 52 6.72 -1.63 -1.96
N LYS A 53 7.61 -2.62 -1.90
CA LYS A 53 7.85 -3.54 -3.03
C LYS A 53 6.60 -4.34 -3.39
N ALA A 54 5.88 -4.86 -2.40
CA ALA A 54 4.61 -5.56 -2.62
C ALA A 54 3.53 -4.63 -3.21
N ALA A 55 3.56 -3.36 -2.81
CA ALA A 55 2.66 -2.32 -3.31
C ALA A 55 3.07 -1.73 -4.67
N LYS A 56 4.26 -2.05 -5.16
CA LYS A 56 4.90 -1.39 -6.32
C LYS A 56 4.96 0.14 -6.14
N LEU A 57 5.28 0.56 -4.92
CA LEU A 57 5.42 1.96 -4.53
C LEU A 57 6.88 2.25 -4.19
N THR A 58 7.24 3.53 -4.24
CA THR A 58 8.51 4.07 -3.76
C THR A 58 8.25 4.99 -2.58
N GLU A 59 9.18 5.05 -1.63
CA GLU A 59 9.17 6.07 -0.59
C GLU A 59 9.42 7.46 -1.21
N ALA A 60 8.89 8.51 -0.60
CA ALA A 60 8.97 9.88 -1.09
C ALA A 60 10.18 10.64 -0.51
#